data_AF-A0A1I3QKZ6-F1
#
_entry.id   AF-A0A1I3QKZ6-F1
#
_cell.length_a   1.000
_cell.length_b   1.000
_cell.length_c   1.000
_cell.angle_alpha   90.00
_cell.angle_beta   90.00
_cell.angle_gamma   90.00
#
_symmetry.space_group_name_H-M   'P 1'
#
loop_
_entity.id
_entity.type
_entity.pdbx_description
1 polymer ?
#
loop_
_entity_poly.entity_id
_entity_poly.type
_entity_poly.pdbx_seq_one_letter_code
_entity_poly.pdbx_strand_id
1 'polypeptide(L)'
;MAGPIEQFEIKPIIPIEIGGLDLSFTNSSVYMVLTIVMAAGFLIVATSRQGLVPSRIQSSAELLYEFVGKTLRENAGEEGMRFFPLVFSLFMFVLVANLVGMFPYAFTVTSHIIVTFALAMLVFLTVMNRAGFAGGRLV
;
A
#
# COMPACT_ATOMS: atom_id res chain seq x y z
N MET A 1 -7.40 -33.20 1.33
CA MET A 1 -6.00 -32.85 1.63
C MET A 1 -5.80 -31.44 1.12
N ALA A 2 -5.49 -30.47 1.97
CA ALA A 2 -5.28 -29.09 1.52
C ALA A 2 -4.01 -29.05 0.64
N GLY A 3 -4.18 -28.70 -0.64
CA GLY A 3 -3.05 -28.56 -1.55
C GLY A 3 -2.25 -27.29 -1.20
N PRO A 4 -0.91 -27.25 -1.42
CA PRO A 4 -0.11 -26.05 -1.17
C PRO A 4 -0.56 -24.80 -1.92
N ILE A 5 -1.37 -24.95 -2.97
CA ILE A 5 -1.92 -23.87 -3.79
C ILE A 5 -3.27 -23.35 -3.26
N GLU A 6 -3.99 -24.13 -2.46
CA GLU A 6 -5.33 -23.78 -1.97
C GLU A 6 -5.33 -22.51 -1.09
N GLN A 7 -4.20 -22.23 -0.42
CA GLN A 7 -4.01 -21.01 0.37
C GLN A 7 -4.02 -19.72 -0.46
N PHE A 8 -3.80 -19.81 -1.78
CA PHE A 8 -3.83 -18.67 -2.69
C PHE A 8 -5.15 -18.57 -3.44
N GLU A 9 -6.11 -19.46 -3.21
CA GLU A 9 -7.40 -19.40 -3.88
C GLU A 9 -8.24 -18.23 -3.38
N ILE A 10 -8.73 -17.43 -4.33
CA ILE A 10 -9.68 -16.36 -4.08
C ILE A 10 -11.06 -16.98 -3.91
N LYS A 11 -11.56 -16.99 -2.67
CA LYS A 11 -12.92 -17.45 -2.35
C LYS A 11 -13.82 -16.23 -2.09
N PRO A 12 -14.97 -16.12 -2.77
CA PRO A 12 -15.95 -15.07 -2.48
C PRO A 12 -16.60 -15.36 -1.11
N ILE A 13 -16.68 -14.33 -0.26
CA ILE A 13 -17.33 -14.39 1.05
C ILE A 13 -18.73 -13.79 0.95
N ILE A 14 -18.83 -12.62 0.33
CA ILE A 14 -20.10 -11.92 0.11
C ILE A 14 -20.25 -11.76 -1.40
N PRO A 15 -21.08 -12.59 -2.06
CA PRO A 15 -21.31 -12.46 -3.48
C PRO A 15 -22.11 -11.20 -3.77
N ILE A 16 -21.57 -10.34 -4.63
CA ILE A 16 -22.21 -9.09 -5.04
C ILE A 16 -22.15 -9.03 -6.56
N GLU A 17 -23.27 -9.26 -7.21
CA GLU A 17 -23.39 -9.16 -8.66
C GLU A 17 -24.11 -7.86 -9.02
N ILE A 18 -23.46 -6.99 -9.78
CA ILE A 18 -24.06 -5.73 -10.26
C ILE A 18 -23.93 -5.69 -11.77
N GLY A 19 -25.07 -5.72 -12.48
CA GLY A 19 -25.10 -5.55 -13.94
C GLY A 19 -24.34 -6.62 -14.72
N GLY A 20 -24.22 -7.85 -14.18
CA GLY A 20 -23.46 -8.95 -14.79
C GLY A 20 -21.96 -8.93 -14.49
N LEU A 21 -21.48 -7.98 -13.67
CA LEU A 21 -20.12 -7.98 -13.13
C LEU A 21 -20.11 -8.62 -11.74
N ASP A 22 -19.19 -9.55 -11.53
CA ASP A 22 -18.92 -10.16 -10.23
C ASP A 22 -18.03 -9.21 -9.41
N LEU A 23 -18.64 -8.50 -8.47
CA LEU A 23 -18.01 -7.60 -7.50
C LEU A 23 -17.98 -8.22 -6.10
N SER A 24 -17.95 -9.54 -6.02
CA SER A 24 -17.91 -10.27 -4.76
C SER A 24 -16.81 -9.76 -3.84
N PHE A 25 -17.16 -9.61 -2.56
CA PHE A 25 -16.19 -9.35 -1.52
C PHE A 25 -15.48 -10.67 -1.18
N THR A 26 -14.20 -10.76 -1.52
CA THR A 26 -13.42 -12.01 -1.40
C THR A 26 -12.49 -11.99 -0.18
N ASN A 27 -11.87 -13.14 0.12
CA ASN A 27 -10.77 -13.21 1.08
C ASN A 27 -9.68 -12.16 0.78
N SER A 28 -9.30 -11.99 -0.48
CA SER A 28 -8.32 -10.97 -0.89
C SER A 28 -8.77 -9.55 -0.50
N SER A 29 -10.04 -9.23 -0.72
CA SER A 29 -10.63 -7.94 -0.34
C SER A 29 -10.60 -7.71 1.18
N VAL A 30 -10.88 -8.73 1.99
CA VAL A 30 -10.77 -8.66 3.46
C VAL A 30 -9.35 -8.33 3.88
N TYR A 31 -8.35 -9.05 3.37
CA TYR A 31 -6.95 -8.85 3.75
C TYR A 31 -6.40 -7.50 3.26
N MET A 32 -6.89 -6.98 2.13
CA MET A 32 -6.59 -5.61 1.67
C MET A 32 -7.15 -4.56 2.63
N VAL A 33 -8.42 -4.70 3.05
CA VAL A 33 -9.02 -3.78 4.02
C VAL A 33 -8.28 -3.86 5.36
N LEU A 34 -7.97 -5.07 5.83
CA LEU A 34 -7.20 -5.28 7.06
C LEU A 34 -5.82 -4.61 6.97
N THR A 35 -5.13 -4.75 5.84
CA THR A 35 -3.83 -4.09 5.58
C THR A 35 -3.95 -2.58 5.72
N ILE A 36 -4.97 -1.97 5.09
CA ILE A 36 -5.20 -0.52 5.17
C ILE A 36 -5.50 -0.10 6.61
N VAL A 37 -6.37 -0.83 7.31
CA VAL A 37 -6.73 -0.54 8.71
C VAL A 37 -5.51 -0.62 9.61
N MET A 38 -4.64 -1.61 9.45
CA MET A 38 -3.42 -1.73 10.26
C MET A 38 -2.38 -0.67 9.91
N ALA A 39 -2.17 -0.37 8.63
CA ALA A 39 -1.25 0.70 8.21
C ALA A 39 -1.71 2.07 8.74
N ALA A 40 -2.99 2.40 8.54
CA ALA A 40 -3.58 3.64 9.04
C ALA A 40 -3.61 3.68 10.57
N GLY A 41 -4.02 2.58 11.22
CA GLY A 41 -4.05 2.46 12.67
C GLY A 41 -2.67 2.64 13.30
N PHE A 42 -1.63 2.03 12.72
CA PHE A 42 -0.25 2.23 13.13
C PHE A 42 0.15 3.71 13.07
N LEU A 43 -0.10 4.38 11.93
CA LEU A 43 0.25 5.79 11.77
C LEU A 43 -0.54 6.69 12.72
N ILE A 44 -1.86 6.47 12.88
CA ILE A 44 -2.71 7.23 13.80
C ILE A 44 -2.21 7.09 15.24
N VAL A 45 -1.91 5.86 15.69
CA VAL A 45 -1.39 5.62 17.03
C VAL A 45 -0.01 6.26 17.20
N ALA A 46 0.87 6.12 16.22
CA ALA A 46 2.21 6.69 16.25
C ALA A 46 2.20 8.23 16.33
N THR A 47 1.25 8.89 15.67
CA THR A 47 1.13 10.36 15.66
C THR A 47 0.25 10.92 16.78
N SER A 48 -0.49 10.07 17.51
CA SER A 48 -1.46 10.51 18.54
C SER A 48 -0.85 11.21 19.77
N ARG A 49 0.43 10.95 20.08
CA ARG A 49 1.13 11.54 21.22
C ARG A 49 2.39 12.27 20.76
N GLN A 50 2.23 13.51 20.31
CA GLN A 50 3.32 14.40 19.91
C GLN A 50 4.06 14.98 21.13
N GLY A 51 4.61 14.11 21.97
CA GLY A 51 5.44 14.52 23.10
C GLY A 51 6.81 14.98 22.62
N LEU A 52 7.42 15.95 23.33
CA LEU A 52 8.81 16.36 23.08
C LEU A 52 9.81 15.22 23.27
N VAL A 53 9.47 14.22 24.10
CA VAL A 53 10.20 12.95 24.21
C VAL A 53 9.44 11.89 23.42
N PRO A 54 9.99 11.39 22.30
CA PRO A 54 9.27 10.48 21.42
C PRO A 54 9.06 9.12 22.09
N SER A 55 7.86 8.56 21.89
CA SER A 55 7.56 7.18 22.30
C SER A 55 8.16 6.18 21.31
N ARG A 56 8.36 4.92 21.72
CA ARG A 56 8.94 3.88 20.84
C ARG A 56 8.20 3.72 19.50
N ILE A 57 6.88 3.80 19.51
CA ILE A 57 6.03 3.65 18.30
C ILE A 57 6.17 4.89 17.40
N GLN A 58 6.21 6.08 18.00
CA GLN A 58 6.47 7.32 17.29
C GLN A 58 7.84 7.27 16.60
N SER A 59 8.89 6.88 17.32
CA SER A 59 10.24 6.74 16.74
C SER A 59 10.28 5.75 15.58
N SER A 60 9.55 4.63 15.65
CA SER A 60 9.45 3.71 14.52
C SER A 60 8.79 4.36 13.30
N ALA A 61 7.70 5.11 13.48
CA ALA A 61 7.03 5.79 12.38
C ALA A 61 7.89 6.93 11.79
N GLU A 62 8.60 7.69 12.63
CA GLU A 62 9.54 8.73 12.20
C GLU A 62 10.68 8.14 11.37
N LEU A 63 11.27 7.02 11.81
CA LEU A 63 12.32 6.32 11.05
C LEU A 63 11.81 5.85 9.69
N LEU A 64 10.58 5.31 9.61
CA LEU A 64 9.99 4.91 8.33
C LEU A 64 9.73 6.13 7.42
N TYR A 65 9.23 7.23 7.98
CA TYR A 65 8.97 8.47 7.25
C TYR A 65 10.28 9.06 6.68
N GLU A 66 11.31 9.18 7.51
CA GLU A 66 12.63 9.67 7.11
C GLU A 66 13.29 8.75 6.09
N PHE A 67 13.20 7.43 6.28
CA PHE A 67 13.73 6.44 5.33
C PHE A 67 13.11 6.63 3.95
N VAL A 68 11.78 6.61 3.86
CA VAL A 68 11.09 6.78 2.57
C VAL A 68 11.37 8.15 1.97
N GLY A 69 11.39 9.21 2.79
CA GLY A 69 11.62 10.58 2.32
C GLY A 69 13.03 10.75 1.77
N LYS A 70 14.04 10.24 2.48
CA LYS A 70 15.43 10.25 2.05
C LYS A 70 15.62 9.44 0.78
N THR A 71 15.10 8.21 0.71
CA THR A 71 15.18 7.38 -0.49
C THR A 71 14.51 8.05 -1.69
N LEU A 72 13.33 8.63 -1.52
CA LEU A 72 12.66 9.33 -2.61
C LEU A 72 13.46 10.53 -3.09
N ARG A 73 13.98 11.36 -2.17
CA ARG A 73 14.76 12.54 -2.48
C ARG A 73 16.09 12.19 -3.18
N GLU A 74 16.76 11.13 -2.74
CA GLU A 74 18.01 10.67 -3.35
C GLU A 74 17.81 10.11 -4.77
N ASN A 75 16.68 9.47 -5.04
CA ASN A 75 16.42 8.84 -6.34
C ASN A 75 15.68 9.76 -7.34
N ALA A 76 14.78 10.62 -6.87
CA ALA A 76 13.90 11.44 -7.70
C ALA A 76 14.11 12.96 -7.53
N GLY A 77 15.02 13.37 -6.64
CA GLY A 77 15.31 14.77 -6.36
C GLY A 77 14.20 15.50 -5.59
N GLU A 78 14.38 16.81 -5.39
CA GLU A 78 13.38 17.67 -4.73
C GLU A 78 12.04 17.67 -5.46
N GLU A 79 12.08 17.69 -6.80
CA GLU A 79 10.85 17.72 -7.60
C GLU A 79 10.05 16.41 -7.45
N GLY A 80 10.71 15.30 -7.11
CA GLY A 80 10.08 14.03 -6.79
C GLY A 80 9.29 14.04 -5.48
N MET A 81 9.62 14.93 -4.54
CA MET A 81 8.96 14.99 -3.23
C MET A 81 7.48 15.38 -3.30
N ARG A 82 7.02 15.95 -4.42
CA ARG A 82 5.58 16.14 -4.68
C ARG A 82 4.78 14.84 -4.70
N PHE A 83 5.43 13.70 -4.98
CA PHE A 83 4.84 12.37 -4.95
C PHE A 83 5.04 11.65 -3.63
N PHE A 84 5.68 12.29 -2.65
CA PHE A 84 5.99 11.67 -1.36
C PHE A 84 4.77 11.04 -0.67
N PRO A 85 3.58 11.69 -0.59
CA PRO A 85 2.41 11.06 0.02
C PRO A 85 2.01 9.75 -0.66
N LEU A 86 2.09 9.69 -2.00
CA LEU A 86 1.80 8.49 -2.76
C LEU A 86 2.83 7.39 -2.47
N VAL A 87 4.11 7.71 -2.57
CA VAL A 87 5.21 6.76 -2.35
C VAL A 87 5.18 6.21 -0.93
N PHE A 88 4.96 7.07 0.07
CA PHE A 88 4.83 6.66 1.46
C PHE A 88 3.62 5.75 1.69
N SER A 89 2.46 6.08 1.11
CA SER A 89 1.26 5.23 1.23
C SER A 89 1.45 3.85 0.61
N LEU A 90 2.07 3.77 -0.57
CA LEU A 90 2.38 2.52 -1.25
C LEU A 90 3.38 1.69 -0.45
N PHE A 91 4.42 2.34 0.06
CA PHE A 91 5.42 1.70 0.91
C PHE A 91 4.76 1.08 2.14
N MET A 92 3.94 1.85 2.87
CA MET A 92 3.24 1.38 4.06
C MET A 92 2.26 0.24 3.74
N PHE A 93 1.50 0.34 2.64
CA PHE A 93 0.59 -0.71 2.20
C PHE A 93 1.33 -2.01 1.91
N VAL A 94 2.38 -1.96 1.08
CA VAL A 94 3.15 -3.15 0.69
C VAL A 94 3.89 -3.74 1.89
N LEU A 95 4.46 -2.91 2.76
CA LEU A 95 5.13 -3.35 3.98
C LEU A 95 4.16 -4.13 4.88
N VAL A 96 3.00 -3.54 5.20
CA VAL A 96 2.02 -4.19 6.06
C VAL A 96 1.43 -5.43 5.39
N ALA A 97 1.10 -5.39 4.11
CA ALA A 97 0.59 -6.56 3.37
C ALA A 97 1.57 -7.74 3.44
N ASN A 98 2.87 -7.48 3.29
CA ASN A 98 3.89 -8.51 3.37
C ASN A 98 4.11 -9.00 4.81
N LEU A 99 4.05 -8.13 5.81
CA LEU A 99 4.12 -8.53 7.22
C LEU A 99 2.93 -9.41 7.63
N VAL A 100 1.72 -9.09 7.16
CA VAL A 100 0.53 -9.92 7.35
C VAL A 100 0.70 -11.26 6.66
N GLY A 101 1.26 -11.27 5.46
CA GLY A 101 1.55 -12.47 4.69
C GLY A 101 2.53 -13.45 5.37
N MET A 102 3.32 -12.99 6.34
CA MET A 102 4.20 -13.86 7.13
C MET A 102 3.46 -14.67 8.21
N PHE A 103 2.23 -14.28 8.57
CA PHE A 103 1.46 -15.04 9.55
C PHE A 103 0.98 -16.37 8.96
N PRO A 104 1.12 -17.49 9.70
CA PRO A 104 0.60 -18.76 9.23
C PRO A 104 -0.92 -18.64 9.03
N TYR A 105 -1.42 -19.21 7.93
CA TYR A 105 -2.82 -19.15 7.50
C TYR A 105 -3.32 -17.79 6.99
N ALA A 106 -2.46 -16.76 6.93
CA ALA A 106 -2.82 -15.49 6.33
C ALA A 106 -2.83 -15.56 4.79
N PHE A 107 -3.75 -14.83 4.17
CA PHE A 107 -3.81 -14.71 2.71
C PHE A 107 -2.83 -13.63 2.24
N THR A 108 -1.91 -14.00 1.35
CA THR A 108 -0.91 -13.08 0.79
C THR A 108 -1.47 -12.34 -0.43
N VAL A 109 -1.98 -11.14 -0.20
CA VAL A 109 -2.53 -10.27 -1.27
C VAL A 109 -1.46 -9.98 -2.34
N THR A 110 -0.19 -9.80 -1.93
CA THR A 110 0.93 -9.46 -2.82
C THR A 110 1.38 -10.60 -3.73
N SER A 111 0.96 -11.85 -3.46
CA SER A 111 1.24 -13.00 -4.35
C SER A 111 0.43 -12.95 -5.65
N HIS A 112 -0.63 -12.15 -5.70
CA HIS A 112 -1.46 -11.99 -6.89
C HIS A 112 -0.89 -10.91 -7.80
N ILE A 113 -0.42 -11.32 -8.98
CA ILE A 113 0.20 -10.39 -9.96
C ILE A 113 -0.72 -9.26 -10.37
N ILE A 114 -2.05 -9.47 -10.38
CA ILE A 114 -3.02 -8.43 -10.72
C ILE A 114 -2.96 -7.25 -9.73
N VAL A 115 -2.69 -7.52 -8.44
CA VAL A 115 -2.61 -6.47 -7.42
C VAL A 115 -1.33 -5.65 -7.62
N THR A 116 -0.18 -6.31 -7.77
CA THR A 116 1.09 -5.61 -7.98
C THR A 116 1.09 -4.84 -9.30
N PHE A 117 0.51 -5.42 -10.35
CA PHE A 117 0.31 -4.76 -11.63
C PHE A 117 -0.60 -3.53 -11.51
N ALA A 118 -1.73 -3.63 -10.79
CA ALA A 118 -2.63 -2.49 -10.57
C ALA A 118 -1.94 -1.34 -9.84
N LEU A 119 -1.15 -1.64 -8.79
CA LEU A 119 -0.36 -0.63 -8.08
C LEU A 119 0.72 0.00 -8.98
N ALA A 120 1.40 -0.80 -9.79
CA ALA A 120 2.38 -0.32 -10.76
C ALA A 120 1.74 0.62 -11.80
N MET A 121 0.58 0.23 -12.35
CA MET A 121 -0.19 1.05 -13.29
C MET A 121 -0.67 2.36 -12.64
N LEU A 122 -1.11 2.32 -11.38
CA LEU A 122 -1.49 3.52 -10.62
C LEU A 122 -0.33 4.50 -10.53
N VAL A 123 0.87 4.04 -10.13
CA VAL A 123 2.06 4.88 -10.06
C VAL A 123 2.44 5.42 -11.43
N PHE A 124 2.51 4.54 -12.44
CA PHE A 124 2.91 4.91 -13.80
C PHE A 124 1.99 5.99 -14.38
N LEU A 125 0.66 5.79 -14.30
CA LEU A 125 -0.31 6.76 -14.79
C LEU A 125 -0.26 8.07 -14.00
N THR A 126 -0.07 8.02 -12.67
CA THR A 126 0.00 9.23 -11.84
C THR A 126 1.21 10.08 -12.19
N VAL A 127 2.38 9.45 -12.35
CA VAL A 127 3.61 10.13 -12.71
C VAL A 127 3.53 10.64 -14.14
N MET A 128 3.08 9.82 -15.09
CA MET A 128 2.97 10.20 -16.51
C MET A 128 2.01 11.37 -16.71
N ASN A 129 0.83 11.35 -16.08
CA ASN A 129 -0.13 12.45 -16.22
C ASN A 129 0.43 13.76 -15.64
N ARG A 130 1.08 13.72 -14.48
CA ARG A 130 1.64 14.92 -13.84
C ARG A 130 2.90 15.43 -14.54
N ALA A 131 3.77 14.55 -15.00
CA ALA A 131 4.97 14.91 -15.76
C ALA A 131 4.62 15.41 -17.17
N GLY A 132 3.66 14.76 -17.84
CA GLY A 132 3.16 15.17 -19.16
C GLY A 132 2.50 16.54 -19.14
N PHE A 133 1.75 16.89 -18.09
CA PHE A 133 1.21 18.24 -17.92
C PHE A 133 2.29 19.31 -17.64
N ALA A 134 3.41 18.94 -17.02
CA ALA A 134 4.53 19.87 -16.78
C ALA A 134 5.37 20.12 -18.05
N GLY A 135 5.50 19.11 -18.92
CA GLY A 135 6.19 19.23 -20.22
C GLY A 135 5.48 20.12 -21.25
N GLY A 136 4.18 20.40 -21.08
CA GLY A 136 3.41 21.29 -21.96
C GLY A 136 3.59 22.79 -21.68
N ARG A 137 4.38 23.19 -20.67
CA ARG A 137 4.71 24.61 -20.38
C ARG A 137 6.14 25.01 -20.80
N LEU A 138 6.85 24.13 -21.51
CA LEU A 138 8.21 24.36 -22.00
C LEU A 138 8.39 24.03 -23.50
N VAL A 139 7.30 24.11 -24.27
CA VAL A 139 7.38 24.22 -25.74
C VAL A 139 6.67 25.50 -26.16
#